data_AF-A0A924Y238-F1
#
_entry.id   AF-A0A924Y238-F1
#
_cell.length_a   1.000
_cell.length_b   1.000
_cell.length_c   1.000
_cell.angle_alpha   90.00
_cell.angle_beta   90.00
_cell.angle_gamma   90.00
#
_symmetry.space_group_name_H-M   'P 1'
#
loop_
_entity.id
_entity.type
_entity.pdbx_description
1 polymer ?
#
loop_
_entity_poly.entity_id
_entity_poly.type
_entity_poly.pdbx_seq_one_letter_code
_entity_poly.pdbx_strand_id
1 'polypeptide(L)'
;KMRDIATEDCAWIPVYHSVSLSLAYDWLRNNKAHPIANDFNQYRSVDVEKRARAQREWNQPNFVPVATILGLLALGTIPAIAVVKQRINRRIRVSEGGDA
;
A
#
# COMPACT_ATOMS: atom_id res chain seq x y z
N LYS A 1 27.65 43.39 -9.58
CA LYS A 1 26.87 44.64 -9.39
C LYS A 1 25.54 44.40 -8.67
N MET A 2 24.53 43.74 -9.25
CA MET A 2 23.22 43.54 -8.56
C MET A 2 23.29 42.64 -7.33
N ARG A 3 24.07 41.55 -7.39
CA ARG A 3 24.30 40.67 -6.23
C ARG A 3 24.95 41.40 -5.05
N ASP A 4 25.86 42.32 -5.34
CA ASP A 4 26.64 43.02 -4.33
C ASP A 4 25.77 44.02 -3.58
N ILE A 5 24.93 44.77 -4.30
CA ILE A 5 23.90 45.64 -3.72
C ILE A 5 22.94 44.83 -2.82
N ALA A 6 22.43 43.69 -3.31
CA ALA A 6 21.55 42.84 -2.52
C ALA A 6 22.20 42.25 -1.25
N THR A 7 23.52 42.08 -1.26
CA THR A 7 24.29 41.58 -0.10
C THR A 7 24.52 42.70 0.93
N GLU A 8 24.81 43.92 0.46
CA GLU A 8 25.05 45.10 1.28
C GLU A 8 23.76 45.61 1.95
N ASP A 9 22.67 45.69 1.19
CA ASP A 9 21.34 46.09 1.71
C ASP A 9 20.72 45.01 2.61
N CYS A 10 21.17 43.75 2.49
CA CYS A 10 20.77 42.60 3.29
C CYS A 10 19.24 42.49 3.54
N ALA A 11 18.43 42.72 2.49
CA ALA A 11 16.96 42.60 2.58
C ALA A 11 16.50 41.17 2.93
N TRP A 12 17.34 40.18 2.65
CA TRP A 12 17.13 38.77 2.98
C TRP A 12 18.49 38.12 3.29
N ILE A 13 18.52 37.23 4.29
CA ILE A 13 19.71 36.46 4.65
C ILE A 13 19.66 35.10 3.92
N PRO A 14 20.49 34.85 2.89
CA PRO A 14 20.51 33.55 2.22
C PRO A 14 21.22 32.52 3.09
N VAL A 15 20.46 31.61 3.70
CA VAL A 15 20.99 30.62 4.66
C VAL A 15 21.41 29.31 4.00
N TYR A 16 20.71 28.89 2.94
CA TYR A 16 20.86 27.53 2.41
C TYR A 16 20.69 27.48 0.90
N HIS A 17 21.53 26.68 0.25
CA HIS A 17 21.38 26.30 -1.15
C HIS A 17 20.99 24.83 -1.21
N SER A 18 19.75 24.54 -1.60
CA SER A 18 19.25 23.17 -1.62
C SER A 18 19.90 22.34 -2.71
N VAL A 19 20.34 21.14 -2.31
CA VAL A 19 20.74 20.09 -3.24
C VAL A 19 19.57 19.13 -3.38
N SER A 20 19.12 18.92 -4.61
CA SER A 20 18.02 18.00 -4.93
C SER A 20 18.59 16.69 -5.47
N LEU A 21 18.27 15.58 -4.81
CA LEU A 21 18.62 14.23 -5.25
C LEU A 21 17.35 13.45 -5.62
N SER A 22 17.40 12.74 -6.74
CA SER A 22 16.29 11.91 -7.20
C SER A 22 16.72 10.45 -7.34
N LEU A 23 16.01 9.54 -6.68
CA LEU A 23 16.16 8.10 -6.87
C LEU A 23 15.18 7.64 -7.95
N ALA A 24 15.68 6.86 -8.91
CA ALA A 24 14.88 6.30 -9.98
C ALA A 24 15.17 4.81 -10.15
N TYR A 25 14.15 4.08 -10.58
CA TYR A 25 14.27 2.67 -10.92
C TYR A 25 14.96 2.49 -12.29
N ASP A 26 15.66 1.37 -12.47
CA ASP A 26 16.42 1.08 -13.71
C ASP A 26 15.54 0.98 -14.97
N TRP A 27 14.24 0.66 -14.82
CA TRP A 27 13.30 0.65 -15.94
C TRP A 27 12.82 2.05 -16.37
N LEU A 28 13.33 3.11 -15.74
CA LEU A 28 12.97 4.48 -16.05
C LEU A 28 14.05 5.17 -16.89
N ARG A 29 13.65 5.69 -18.04
CA ARG A 29 14.53 6.38 -18.98
C ARG A 29 14.14 7.85 -19.11
N ASN A 30 15.11 8.67 -19.54
CA ASN A 30 14.98 10.13 -19.69
C ASN A 30 14.62 10.89 -18.41
N ASN A 31 15.07 10.41 -17.25
CA ASN A 31 14.88 11.13 -15.99
C ASN A 31 15.98 12.19 -15.82
N LYS A 32 15.70 13.44 -16.21
CA LYS A 32 16.57 14.58 -15.95
C LYS A 32 15.92 15.47 -14.89
N ALA A 33 16.61 15.66 -13.77
CA ALA A 33 16.14 16.57 -12.73
C ALA A 33 16.14 18.00 -13.28
N HIS A 34 15.01 18.70 -13.15
CA HIS A 34 14.88 20.07 -13.60
C HIS A 34 14.04 20.86 -12.56
N PRO A 35 14.61 21.86 -11.86
CA PRO A 35 13.96 22.50 -10.72
C PRO A 35 12.97 23.63 -11.09
N ILE A 36 12.91 24.04 -12.37
CA ILE A 36 12.14 25.22 -12.80
C ILE A 36 10.83 24.82 -13.53
N ALA A 37 10.92 23.88 -14.46
CA ALA A 37 9.81 23.39 -15.28
C ALA A 37 9.11 22.17 -14.64
N ASN A 38 7.79 22.06 -14.86
CA ASN A 38 6.94 21.00 -14.30
C ASN A 38 6.56 19.91 -15.32
N ASP A 39 7.39 19.72 -16.35
CA ASP A 39 7.05 18.92 -17.53
C ASP A 39 7.50 17.44 -17.38
N PHE A 40 7.57 16.95 -16.15
CA PHE A 40 8.22 15.70 -15.78
C PHE A 40 7.71 14.47 -16.54
N ASN A 41 6.41 14.44 -16.89
CA ASN A 41 5.81 13.28 -17.54
C ASN A 41 5.97 13.30 -19.07
N GLN A 42 6.14 14.47 -19.69
CA GLN A 42 6.12 14.60 -21.15
C GLN A 42 7.30 13.88 -21.83
N TYR A 43 8.45 13.83 -21.17
CA TYR A 43 9.69 13.29 -21.74
C TYR A 43 10.13 11.96 -21.12
N ARG A 44 9.36 11.45 -20.16
CA ARG A 44 9.69 10.26 -19.40
C ARG A 44 9.35 9.01 -20.20
N SER A 45 10.30 8.10 -20.32
CA SER A 45 10.07 6.80 -20.98
C SER A 45 10.21 5.65 -19.98
N VAL A 46 9.46 4.58 -20.21
CA VAL A 46 9.40 3.43 -19.32
C VAL A 46 9.70 2.17 -20.12
N ASP A 47 10.65 1.38 -19.65
CA ASP A 47 10.90 0.02 -20.13
C ASP A 47 9.85 -0.92 -19.50
N VAL A 48 8.88 -1.31 -20.31
CA VAL A 48 7.72 -2.10 -19.86
C VAL A 48 8.14 -3.52 -19.46
N GLU A 49 9.10 -4.12 -20.17
CA GLU A 49 9.54 -5.49 -19.91
C GLU A 49 10.30 -5.60 -18.59
N LYS A 50 11.26 -4.69 -18.37
CA LYS A 50 12.00 -4.60 -17.10
C LYS A 50 11.05 -4.34 -15.94
N ARG A 51 10.10 -3.40 -16.10
CA ARG A 51 9.11 -3.09 -15.07
C ARG A 51 8.24 -4.29 -14.74
N ALA A 52 7.71 -5.00 -15.74
CA ALA A 52 6.85 -6.16 -15.53
C ALA A 52 7.60 -7.31 -14.84
N ARG A 53 8.87 -7.53 -15.18
CA ARG A 53 9.73 -8.51 -14.51
C ARG A 53 9.95 -8.14 -13.04
N ALA A 54 10.37 -6.91 -12.77
CA ALA A 54 10.61 -6.43 -11.40
C ALA A 54 9.33 -6.48 -10.54
N GLN A 55 8.18 -6.09 -11.11
CA GLN A 55 6.90 -6.19 -10.41
C GLN A 55 6.54 -7.62 -10.05
N ARG A 56 6.78 -8.60 -10.92
CA ARG A 56 6.54 -10.02 -10.61
C ARG A 56 7.44 -10.55 -9.50
N GLU A 57 8.68 -10.08 -9.47
CA GLU A 57 9.66 -10.49 -8.45
C GLU A 57 9.36 -9.85 -7.08
N TRP A 58 9.05 -8.56 -7.07
CA TRP A 58 8.89 -7.78 -5.84
C TRP A 58 7.48 -7.84 -5.25
N ASN A 59 6.46 -7.94 -6.10
CA ASN A 59 5.05 -7.93 -5.66
C ASN A 59 4.46 -9.34 -5.62
N GLN A 60 5.22 -10.30 -5.09
CA GLN A 60 4.65 -11.62 -4.84
C GLN A 60 3.53 -11.50 -3.80
N PRO A 61 2.32 -11.99 -4.10
CA PRO A 61 1.20 -11.86 -3.18
C PRO A 61 1.46 -12.66 -1.90
N ASN A 62 1.44 -11.98 -0.76
CA ASN A 62 1.49 -12.64 0.53
C ASN A 62 0.08 -13.03 0.98
N PHE A 63 -0.25 -14.33 0.90
CA PHE A 63 -1.57 -14.85 1.29
C PHE A 63 -1.72 -15.13 2.79
N VAL A 64 -0.65 -15.02 3.59
CA VAL A 64 -0.69 -15.29 5.03
C VAL A 64 -1.74 -14.46 5.77
N PRO A 65 -1.88 -13.14 5.53
CA PRO A 65 -2.90 -12.33 6.21
C PRO A 65 -4.32 -12.80 5.89
N VAL A 66 -4.60 -13.11 4.62
CA VAL A 66 -5.92 -13.59 4.17
C VAL A 66 -6.25 -14.93 4.80
N ALA A 67 -5.31 -15.87 4.77
CA ALA A 67 -5.47 -17.19 5.39
C ALA A 67 -5.70 -17.08 6.90
N THR A 68 -5.02 -16.15 7.57
CA THR A 68 -5.15 -15.92 9.01
C THR A 68 -6.54 -15.37 9.37
N ILE A 69 -7.03 -14.39 8.61
CA ILE A 69 -8.39 -13.83 8.81
C ILE A 69 -9.43 -14.93 8.61
N LEU A 70 -9.34 -15.70 7.52
CA LEU A 70 -10.28 -16.80 7.25
C LEU A 70 -10.22 -17.87 8.35
N GLY A 71 -9.02 -18.20 8.85
CA GLY A 71 -8.84 -19.13 9.95
C GLY A 71 -9.48 -18.64 11.25
N LEU A 72 -9.28 -17.37 11.62
CA LEU A 72 -9.89 -16.77 12.79
C LEU A 72 -11.42 -16.73 12.70
N LEU A 73 -11.96 -16.37 11.52
CA LEU A 73 -13.39 -16.38 11.28
C LEU A 73 -13.97 -17.80 11.40
N ALA A 74 -13.31 -18.81 10.82
CA ALA A 74 -13.71 -20.19 10.96
C ALA A 74 -13.71 -20.63 12.43
N LEU A 75 -12.61 -20.39 13.15
CA LEU A 75 -12.48 -20.73 14.57
C LEU A 75 -13.52 -20.04 15.45
N GLY A 76 -13.79 -18.75 15.19
CA GLY A 76 -14.82 -18.00 15.90
C GLY A 76 -16.25 -18.45 15.60
N THR A 77 -16.51 -18.99 14.41
CA THR A 77 -17.87 -19.41 13.98
C THR A 77 -18.22 -20.83 14.44
N ILE A 78 -17.24 -21.72 14.60
CA ILE A 78 -17.43 -23.10 15.09
C ILE A 78 -18.29 -23.19 16.36
N PRO A 79 -18.02 -22.45 17.46
CA PRO A 79 -18.81 -22.56 18.68
C PRO A 79 -20.25 -22.07 18.49
N ALA A 80 -20.46 -21.02 17.68
CA ALA A 80 -21.80 -20.52 17.37
C ALA A 80 -22.64 -21.57 16.66
N ILE A 81 -22.06 -22.26 15.67
CA ILE A 81 -22.73 -23.36 14.96
C ILE A 81 -23.02 -24.53 15.91
N ALA A 82 -22.06 -24.89 16.77
CA ALA A 82 -22.23 -25.97 17.74
C ALA A 82 -23.41 -25.71 18.69
N VAL A 83 -23.53 -24.48 19.21
CA VAL A 83 -24.65 -24.08 20.07
C VAL A 83 -25.99 -24.15 19.34
N VAL A 84 -26.06 -23.67 18.10
CA VAL A 84 -27.29 -23.72 17.30
C VAL A 84 -27.70 -25.17 17.03
N LYS A 85 -26.77 -26.04 16.63
CA LYS A 85 -27.03 -27.47 16.43
C LYS A 85 -27.54 -28.16 17.70
N GLN A 86 -26.90 -27.89 18.85
CA GLN A 86 -27.35 -28.44 20.13
C GLN A 86 -28.78 -27.98 20.48
N ARG A 87 -29.14 -26.72 20.22
CA ARG A 87 -30.49 -26.20 20.47
C ARG A 87 -31.54 -26.89 19.59
N ILE A 88 -31.25 -27.07 18.30
CA ILE A 88 -32.16 -27.74 17.36
C ILE A 88 -32.40 -29.19 17.81
N ASN A 89 -31.34 -29.94 18.12
CA ASN A 89 -31.46 -31.34 18.56
C ASN A 89 -32.23 -31.49 19.88
N ARG A 90 -32.12 -30.53 20.81
CA ARG A 90 -32.93 -30.54 22.04
C ARG A 90 -34.42 -30.35 21.75
N ARG A 91 -34.80 -29.50 20.80
CA ARG A 91 -36.22 -29.28 20.45
C ARG A 91 -36.86 -30.52 19.82
N ILE A 92 -36.14 -31.22 18.93
CA ILE A 92 -36.64 -32.44 18.28
C ILE A 92 -36.93 -33.55 19.30
N ARG A 93 -36.05 -33.74 20.30
CA ARG A 93 -36.27 -34.74 21.37
C ARG A 93 -37.48 -34.44 22.26
N VAL A 94 -37.80 -33.15 22.48
CA VAL A 94 -38.96 -32.76 23.30
C VAL A 94 -40.27 -32.99 22.55
N SER A 95 -40.31 -32.82 21.22
CA SER A 95 -41.52 -33.14 20.45
C SER A 95 -41.77 -34.66 20.37
N GLU A 96 -40.73 -35.48 20.22
CA GLU A 96 -40.89 -36.95 20.23
C GLU A 96 -41.36 -37.52 21.58
N GLY A 97 -41.07 -36.83 22.70
CA GLY A 97 -41.46 -37.27 24.05
C GLY A 97 -42.76 -36.67 24.58
N GLY A 98 -43.40 -35.74 23.85
CA GLY A 98 -44.64 -35.07 24.23
C GLY A 98 -45.92 -35.66 23.62
N ASP A 99 -45.77 -36.56 22.66
CA ASP A 99 -46.87 -37.21 21.93
C ASP A 99 -47.16 -38.65 22.43
N ALA A 100 -46.69 -39.01 23.63
CA ALA A 100 -46.92 -40.30 24.30
C ALA A 100 -47.80 -40.16 25.55
#